data_AF-A0AAJ6FPV4-F1
#
_entry.id   AF-A0AAJ6FPV4-F1
#
_cell.length_a   1.000
_cell.length_b   1.000
_cell.length_c   1.000
_cell.angle_alpha   90.00
_cell.angle_beta   90.00
_cell.angle_gamma   90.00
#
_symmetry.space_group_name_H-M   'P 1'
#
loop_
_entity.id
_entity.type
_entity.pdbx_description
1 polymer ?
#
loop_
_entity_poly.entity_id
_entity_poly.type
_entity_poly.pdbx_seq_one_letter_code
_entity_poly.pdbx_strand_id
1 'polypeptide(L)'
;MDKDEMTTFLFRLPASLKEKLSKKAKEENKSVNATLQSIVDESLTKPTSSEPLEKRMFLGKRVSARQFDELDGLVKVDGIYYRYLIESNQPLKLGHDYIIIEAVGNILTLRPLNNKEE
;
A
#
# COMPACT_ATOMS: atom_id res chain seq x y z
N MET A 1 -5.43 -14.07 -25.33
CA MET A 1 -5.76 -12.66 -25.07
C MET A 1 -6.74 -12.67 -23.93
N ASP A 2 -6.22 -12.67 -22.71
CA ASP A 2 -7.03 -12.55 -21.51
C ASP A 2 -7.74 -11.19 -21.57
N LYS A 3 -9.07 -11.22 -21.69
CA LYS A 3 -9.89 -10.02 -21.54
C LYS A 3 -9.88 -9.71 -20.05
N ASP A 4 -9.30 -8.58 -19.66
CA ASP A 4 -9.46 -8.06 -18.30
C ASP A 4 -10.95 -8.01 -17.95
N GLU A 5 -11.33 -8.80 -16.95
CA GLU A 5 -12.71 -8.86 -16.48
C GLU A 5 -13.03 -7.59 -15.69
N MET A 6 -14.00 -6.82 -16.17
CA MET A 6 -14.42 -5.58 -15.51
C MET A 6 -15.08 -5.90 -14.16
N THR A 7 -14.50 -5.39 -13.07
CA THR A 7 -15.06 -5.51 -11.72
C THR A 7 -15.55 -4.16 -11.19
N THR A 8 -16.43 -4.18 -10.20
CA THR A 8 -16.99 -2.98 -9.56
C THR A 8 -16.81 -3.03 -8.06
N PHE A 9 -16.42 -1.91 -7.46
CA PHE A 9 -16.34 -1.74 -6.00
C PHE A 9 -16.86 -0.36 -5.60
N LEU A 10 -17.35 -0.24 -4.37
CA LEU A 10 -17.78 1.05 -3.83
C LEU A 10 -16.56 1.87 -3.41
N PHE A 11 -16.32 2.99 -4.11
CA PHE A 11 -15.25 3.92 -3.76
C PHE A 11 -15.82 5.18 -3.09
N ARG A 12 -15.62 5.30 -1.77
CA ARG A 12 -15.99 6.50 -1.01
C ARG A 12 -14.82 7.48 -1.01
N LEU A 13 -15.09 8.73 -1.37
CA LEU A 13 -14.08 9.79 -1.44
C LEU A 13 -14.67 11.15 -1.01
N PRO A 14 -13.86 12.09 -0.53
CA PRO A 14 -14.32 13.43 -0.14
C PRO A 14 -15.01 14.16 -1.30
N ALA A 15 -16.06 14.93 -1.03
CA ALA A 15 -16.82 15.64 -2.06
C ALA A 15 -15.94 16.57 -2.93
N SER A 16 -14.95 17.22 -2.32
CA SER A 16 -13.97 18.06 -3.03
C SER A 16 -13.12 17.28 -4.04
N LEU A 17 -12.81 16.01 -3.75
CA LEU A 17 -12.03 15.16 -4.65
C LEU A 17 -12.90 14.68 -5.83
N LYS A 18 -14.20 14.43 -5.59
CA LYS A 18 -15.17 14.12 -6.64
C LYS A 18 -15.28 15.26 -7.65
N GLU A 19 -15.34 16.49 -7.15
CA GLU A 19 -15.43 17.68 -7.99
C GLU A 19 -14.19 17.85 -8.87
N LYS A 20 -12.99 17.75 -8.28
CA LYS A 20 -11.72 17.80 -9.02
C LYS A 20 -11.65 16.73 -10.11
N LEU A 21 -12.03 15.49 -9.78
CA LEU A 21 -12.04 14.38 -10.73
C LEU A 21 -13.04 14.62 -11.87
N SER A 22 -14.22 15.14 -11.55
CA SER A 22 -15.27 15.46 -12.54
C SER A 22 -14.84 16.60 -13.46
N LYS A 23 -14.15 17.61 -12.93
CA LYS A 23 -13.60 18.71 -13.74
C LYS A 23 -12.55 18.20 -14.72
N LYS A 24 -11.59 17.40 -14.24
CA LYS A 24 -10.55 16.78 -15.09
C LYS A 24 -11.16 15.89 -16.19
N ALA A 25 -12.16 15.08 -15.83
CA ALA A 25 -12.86 14.24 -16.80
C ALA A 25 -13.53 15.06 -17.92
N LYS A 26 -14.17 16.19 -17.57
CA LYS A 26 -14.76 17.12 -18.54
C LYS A 26 -13.70 17.76 -19.44
N GLU A 27 -12.58 18.21 -18.87
CA GLU A 27 -11.46 18.81 -19.62
C GLU A 27 -10.88 17.82 -20.64
N GLU A 28 -10.79 16.53 -20.28
CA GLU A 28 -10.29 15.47 -21.16
C GLU A 28 -11.36 14.85 -22.09
N ASN A 29 -12.60 15.34 -22.05
CA ASN A 29 -13.76 14.73 -22.75
C ASN A 29 -13.94 13.23 -22.47
N LYS A 30 -13.69 12.81 -21.22
CA LYS A 30 -13.80 11.42 -20.75
C LYS A 30 -14.88 11.29 -19.68
N SER A 31 -15.32 10.06 -19.45
CA SER A 31 -16.10 9.76 -18.25
C SER A 31 -15.23 9.83 -17.00
N VAL A 32 -15.85 10.05 -15.84
CA VAL A 32 -15.18 10.00 -14.53
C VAL A 32 -14.51 8.64 -14.32
N ASN A 33 -15.17 7.56 -14.75
CA ASN A 33 -14.64 6.21 -14.64
C ASN A 33 -13.40 6.01 -15.52
N ALA A 34 -13.43 6.41 -16.79
CA ALA A 34 -12.29 6.29 -17.69
C ALA A 34 -11.08 7.12 -17.20
N THR A 35 -11.36 8.30 -16.63
CA THR A 35 -10.32 9.16 -16.03
C THR A 35 -9.71 8.51 -14.79
N LEU A 36 -10.54 7.92 -13.92
CA LEU A 36 -10.08 7.20 -12.73
C LEU A 36 -9.23 5.98 -13.09
N GLN A 37 -9.67 5.18 -14.07
CA GLN A 37 -8.91 4.04 -14.58
C GLN A 37 -7.54 4.49 -15.12
N SER A 38 -7.49 5.57 -15.90
CA SER A 38 -6.23 6.11 -16.43
C SER A 38 -5.28 6.56 -15.31
N ILE A 39 -5.80 7.23 -14.27
CA ILE A 39 -4.99 7.70 -13.14
C ILE A 39 -4.45 6.52 -12.32
N VAL A 40 -5.31 5.52 -12.06
CA VAL A 40 -4.92 4.31 -11.32
C VAL A 40 -3.88 3.53 -12.11
N ASP A 41 -4.11 3.30 -13.40
CA ASP A 41 -3.18 2.62 -14.29
C ASP A 41 -1.83 3.36 -14.34
N GLU A 42 -1.84 4.68 -14.56
CA GLU A 42 -0.62 5.49 -14.54
C GLU A 42 0.12 5.40 -13.20
N SER A 43 -0.59 5.45 -12.08
CA SER A 43 -0.01 5.38 -10.73
C SER A 43 0.53 3.99 -10.38
N LEU A 44 -0.02 2.92 -10.94
CA LEU A 44 0.39 1.55 -10.67
C LEU A 44 1.48 1.07 -11.65
N THR A 45 1.51 1.60 -12.87
CA THR A 45 2.46 1.20 -13.93
C THR A 45 3.71 2.08 -13.96
N LYS A 46 3.62 3.36 -13.58
CA LYS A 46 4.80 4.22 -13.48
C LYS A 46 5.43 4.06 -12.10
N PRO A 47 6.70 3.61 -11.99
CA PRO A 47 7.40 3.65 -10.72
C PRO A 47 7.49 5.11 -10.28
N THR A 48 6.87 5.45 -9.14
CA THR A 48 6.96 6.77 -8.51
C THR A 48 8.43 7.11 -8.28
N SER A 49 9.02 7.85 -9.22
CA SER A 49 10.46 8.12 -9.27
C SER A 49 10.94 9.12 -8.21
N SER A 50 10.05 9.56 -7.31
CA SER A 50 10.31 10.53 -6.25
C SER A 50 10.37 9.96 -4.83
N GLU A 51 10.17 8.65 -4.64
CA GLU A 51 10.37 8.06 -3.31
C GLU A 51 11.86 7.87 -3.02
N PRO A 52 12.37 8.35 -1.86
CA PRO A 52 13.76 8.18 -1.43
C PRO A 52 14.20 6.72 -1.58
N LEU A 53 15.42 6.51 -2.06
CA LEU A 53 16.01 5.19 -2.30
C LEU A 53 15.80 4.23 -1.12
N GLU A 54 15.86 4.75 0.11
CA GLU A 54 15.60 4.04 1.35
C GLU A 54 14.22 3.36 1.37
N LYS A 55 13.14 4.05 0.97
CA LYS A 55 11.78 3.48 0.96
C LYS A 55 11.65 2.27 0.04
N ARG A 56 12.32 2.31 -1.12
CA ARG A 56 12.31 1.20 -2.09
C ARG A 56 13.06 -0.03 -1.59
N MET A 57 13.99 0.15 -0.64
CA MET A 57 14.72 -0.98 -0.05
C MET A 57 13.89 -1.79 0.94
N PHE A 58 12.78 -1.24 1.48
CA PHE A 58 11.98 -1.91 2.50
C PHE A 58 10.75 -2.61 1.94
N LEU A 59 10.12 -2.04 0.91
CA LEU A 59 8.90 -2.59 0.33
C LEU A 59 9.11 -4.01 -0.18
N GLY A 60 8.21 -4.92 0.19
CA GLY A 60 8.28 -6.32 -0.20
C GLY A 60 9.22 -7.19 0.64
N LYS A 61 9.99 -6.62 1.59
CA LYS A 61 10.80 -7.43 2.49
C LYS A 61 9.94 -8.18 3.50
N ARG A 62 10.30 -9.45 3.71
CA ARG A 62 9.73 -10.30 4.77
C ARG A 62 10.36 -9.94 6.11
N VAL A 63 9.51 -9.81 7.12
CA VAL A 63 9.88 -9.62 8.52
C VAL A 63 9.35 -10.83 9.29
N SER A 64 10.26 -11.55 9.94
CA SER A 64 9.90 -12.67 10.80
C SER A 64 9.36 -12.20 12.15
N ALA A 65 8.52 -13.02 12.78
CA ALA A 65 7.97 -12.74 14.11
C ALA A 65 9.04 -12.39 15.17
N ARG A 66 10.28 -12.89 15.02
CA ARG A 66 11.39 -12.65 15.96
C ARG A 66 12.00 -11.26 15.86
N GLN A 67 11.68 -10.51 14.82
CA GLN A 67 12.20 -9.17 14.60
C GLN A 67 11.35 -8.08 15.26
N PHE A 68 10.22 -8.45 15.85
CA PHE A 68 9.34 -7.53 16.56
C PHE A 68 9.76 -7.38 18.02
N ASP A 69 9.78 -6.14 18.48
CA ASP A 69 9.78 -5.76 19.88
C ASP A 69 8.40 -5.20 20.20
N GLU A 70 7.54 -6.04 20.77
CA GLU A 70 6.15 -5.69 21.05
C GLU A 70 6.02 -4.68 22.19
N LEU A 71 6.97 -4.69 23.12
CA LEU A 71 6.95 -3.82 24.30
C LEU A 71 7.14 -2.37 23.87
N ASP A 72 8.06 -2.14 22.94
CA ASP A 72 8.40 -0.81 22.44
C ASP A 72 7.66 -0.44 21.14
N GLY A 73 6.89 -1.38 20.56
CA GLY A 73 6.18 -1.18 19.30
C GLY A 73 7.12 -1.00 18.10
N LEU A 74 8.24 -1.74 18.13
CA LEU A 74 9.31 -1.63 17.15
C LEU A 74 9.49 -2.92 16.33
N VAL A 75 10.08 -2.77 15.16
CA VAL A 75 10.48 -3.86 14.28
C VAL A 75 11.90 -3.61 13.78
N LYS A 76 12.75 -4.65 13.84
CA LYS A 76 14.14 -4.57 13.40
C LYS A 76 14.28 -5.02 11.95
N VAL A 77 14.66 -4.11 11.07
CA VAL A 77 14.88 -4.36 9.64
C VAL A 77 16.29 -3.92 9.28
N ASP A 78 17.09 -4.83 8.71
CA ASP A 78 18.49 -4.60 8.34
C ASP A 78 19.35 -3.96 9.45
N GLY A 79 19.07 -4.33 10.71
CA GLY A 79 19.82 -3.83 11.87
C GLY A 79 19.29 -2.52 12.48
N ILE A 80 18.30 -1.87 11.86
CA ILE A 80 17.71 -0.60 12.31
C ILE A 80 16.30 -0.86 12.85
N TYR A 81 15.92 -0.15 13.91
CA TYR A 81 14.58 -0.24 14.50
C TYR A 81 13.63 0.82 13.92
N TYR A 82 12.44 0.37 13.55
CA TYR A 82 11.36 1.21 13.03
C TYR A 82 10.10 1.00 13.86
N ARG A 83 9.23 2.01 13.90
CA ARG A 83 7.86 1.80 14.41
C ARG A 83 7.06 1.03 13.38
N TYR A 84 6.07 0.27 13.83
CA TYR A 84 5.22 -0.47 12.91
C TYR A 84 3.73 -0.25 13.13
N LEU A 85 2.99 -0.41 12.03
CA LEU A 85 1.52 -0.54 12.00
C LEU A 85 1.19 -1.84 11.28
N ILE A 86 0.16 -2.54 11.73
CA ILE A 86 -0.40 -3.67 10.97
C ILE A 86 -1.54 -3.16 10.09
N GLU A 87 -1.58 -3.60 8.85
CA GLU A 87 -2.63 -3.25 7.88
C GLU A 87 -4.02 -3.45 8.50
N SER A 88 -4.93 -2.51 8.22
CA SER A 88 -6.27 -2.44 8.81
C SER A 88 -6.29 -2.30 10.34
N ASN A 89 -5.21 -1.81 10.95
CA ASN A 89 -5.06 -1.61 12.39
C ASN A 89 -5.35 -2.89 13.21
N GLN A 90 -4.99 -4.05 12.65
CA GLN A 90 -5.14 -5.32 13.33
C GLN A 90 -4.11 -5.47 14.46
N PRO A 91 -4.38 -6.28 15.49
CA PRO A 91 -3.34 -6.65 16.44
C PRO A 91 -2.24 -7.46 15.73
N LEU A 92 -1.00 -7.32 16.21
CA LEU A 92 0.09 -8.20 15.82
C LEU A 92 -0.28 -9.65 16.19
N LYS A 93 -0.04 -10.59 15.27
CA LYS A 93 -0.27 -12.02 15.46
C LYS A 93 1.08 -12.67 15.69
N LEU A 94 1.28 -13.15 16.91
CA LEU A 94 2.50 -13.86 17.30
C LEU A 94 2.76 -15.05 16.38
N GLY A 95 4.02 -15.22 15.98
CA GLY A 95 4.46 -16.33 15.14
C GLY A 95 4.09 -16.21 13.65
N HIS A 96 3.46 -15.12 13.23
CA HIS A 96 3.25 -14.83 11.82
C HIS A 96 4.41 -14.01 11.25
N ASP A 97 4.74 -14.30 10.00
CA ASP A 97 5.63 -13.47 9.23
C ASP A 97 4.82 -12.39 8.52
N TYR A 98 5.49 -11.28 8.26
CA TYR A 98 4.88 -10.08 7.73
C TYR A 98 5.65 -9.60 6.50
N ILE A 99 4.98 -8.86 5.62
CA ILE A 99 5.60 -8.16 4.52
C ILE A 99 5.41 -6.67 4.70
N ILE A 100 6.47 -5.89 4.48
CA ILE A 100 6.41 -4.43 4.51
C ILE A 100 5.71 -3.97 3.24
N ILE A 101 4.59 -3.27 3.38
CA ILE A 101 3.77 -2.78 2.26
C ILE A 101 3.83 -1.26 2.11
N GLU A 102 4.33 -0.55 3.12
CA GLU A 102 4.46 0.90 3.10
C GLU A 102 5.61 1.34 4.03
N ALA A 103 6.30 2.42 3.65
CA ALA A 103 7.27 3.09 4.51
C ALA A 103 7.06 4.62 4.46
N VAL A 104 6.66 5.22 5.58
CA VAL A 104 6.46 6.66 5.72
C VAL A 104 7.27 7.17 6.92
N GLY A 105 8.38 7.86 6.63
CA GLY A 105 9.30 8.29 7.68
C GLY A 105 9.91 7.11 8.42
N ASN A 106 9.73 7.06 9.75
CA ASN A 106 10.20 5.96 10.61
C ASN A 106 9.13 4.91 10.92
N ILE A 107 8.01 4.91 10.18
CA ILE A 107 6.90 3.98 10.37
C ILE A 107 6.80 3.05 9.16
N LEU A 108 6.73 1.75 9.44
CA LEU A 108 6.50 0.70 8.45
C LEU A 108 5.08 0.15 8.61
N THR A 109 4.32 0.09 7.52
CA THR A 109 3.03 -0.62 7.51
C THR A 109 3.28 -2.04 7.03
N LEU A 110 2.81 -3.03 7.81
CA LEU A 110 3.03 -4.45 7.53
C LEU A 110 1.72 -5.20 7.32
N ARG A 111 1.74 -6.12 6.37
CA ARG A 111 0.65 -7.06 6.12
C ARG A 111 1.06 -8.46 6.62
N PRO A 112 0.21 -9.17 7.37
CA PRO A 112 0.48 -10.56 7.73
C PRO A 112 0.54 -11.42 6.46
N LEU A 113 1.57 -12.25 6.36
CA LEU A 113 1.60 -13.33 5.39
C LEU A 113 0.77 -14.48 5.95
N ASN A 114 -0.25 -14.90 5.20
CA ASN A 114 -0.93 -16.14 5.52
C ASN A 114 0.06 -17.28 5.26
N ASN A 115 0.52 -17.95 6.31
CA ASN A 115 1.16 -19.26 6.19
C ASN A 115 0.07 -20.27 5.78
N LYS A 116 -0.37 -20.22 4.53
CA LYS A 116 -1.07 -21.31 3.85
C LYS A 116 -0.26 -21.66 2.60
N GLU A 117 0.92 -22.22 2.84
CA GLU A 117 1.65 -23.02 1.87
C GLU A 117 2.16 -24.24 2.63
N GLU A 118 1.25 -25.21 2.79
CA GLU A 118 1.36 -26.67 2.54
C GLU A 118 0.15 -27.40 3.13
#